data_AF-A0A5K0UXV8-F1
#
_entry.id   AF-A0A5K0UXV8-F1
#
_cell.length_a   1.000
_cell.length_b   1.000
_cell.length_c   1.000
_cell.angle_alpha   90.00
_cell.angle_beta   90.00
_cell.angle_gamma   90.00
#
_symmetry.space_group_name_H-M   'P 1'
#
loop_
_entity.id
_entity.type
_entity.pdbx_description
1 polymer ?
#
loop_
_entity_poly.entity_id
_entity_poly.type
_entity_poly.pdbx_seq_one_letter_code
_entity_poly.pdbx_strand_id
1 'polypeptide(L)'
;SHEYIEVIIEAAACRKEISYIIEVDFRSEFELAKSSSGYQQIVNQLPEVYVGKPDRLRMVLRAVCKAMKRSLAEKKMHIGPWRKFGFMQMKWLGPSVRQVPGASHMDRMKPTGVQMLNSQDYGSQEPLSRMVFFTTPLVKAMG
;
A
#
# COMPACT_ATOMS: atom_id res chain seq x y z
N SER A 1 -6.33 -3.64 9.28
CA SER A 1 -5.82 -2.26 9.08
C SER A 1 -4.34 -2.37 8.73
N HIS A 2 -3.80 -1.48 7.90
CA HIS A 2 -2.36 -1.36 7.71
C HIS A 2 -1.81 -0.25 8.59
N GLU A 3 -0.59 -0.41 9.09
CA GLU A 3 0.06 0.55 9.98
C GLU A 3 1.21 1.23 9.26
N TYR A 4 1.27 2.55 9.35
CA TYR A 4 2.33 3.39 8.81
C TYR A 4 2.45 4.64 9.69
N ILE A 5 3.58 5.35 9.59
CA ILE A 5 3.78 6.59 10.35
C ILE A 5 3.47 7.76 9.43
N GLU A 6 2.57 8.64 9.86
CA GLU A 6 2.34 9.93 9.24
C GLU A 6 2.97 11.04 10.09
N VAL A 7 3.87 11.82 9.50
CA VAL A 7 4.50 12.98 10.15
C VAL A 7 3.87 14.24 9.58
N ILE A 8 3.20 15.02 10.44
CA ILE A 8 2.59 16.30 10.07
C ILE A 8 3.47 17.42 10.65
N ILE A 9 3.90 18.33 9.79
CA ILE A 9 4.70 19.48 10.16
C ILE A 9 3.90 20.74 9.88
N GLU A 10 3.67 21.53 10.92
CA GLU A 10 3.12 22.88 10.77
C GLU A 10 4.23 23.84 10.35
N ALA A 11 4.17 24.31 9.11
CA ALA A 11 5.13 25.30 8.63
C ALA A 11 4.70 26.69 9.11
N ALA A 12 5.38 27.20 10.16
CA ALA A 12 5.13 28.49 10.79
C ALA A 12 5.05 29.66 9.78
N ALA A 13 5.79 29.58 8.68
CA ALA A 13 5.85 30.62 7.65
C ALA A 13 4.66 30.60 6.67
N CYS A 14 3.92 29.51 6.50
CA CYS A 14 2.93 29.39 5.41
C CYS A 14 1.56 28.83 5.79
N ARG A 15 1.24 28.63 7.08
CA ARG A 15 -0.04 28.08 7.57
C ARG A 15 -0.50 26.81 6.84
N LYS A 16 0.43 26.08 6.24
CA LYS A 16 0.17 24.84 5.52
C LYS A 16 0.79 23.70 6.32
N GLU A 17 -0.04 22.72 6.62
CA GLU A 17 0.41 21.42 7.11
C GLU A 17 1.10 20.67 5.97
N ILE A 18 2.31 20.18 6.23
CA ILE A 18 3.04 19.32 5.31
C ILE A 18 3.05 17.93 5.94
N SER A 19 2.44 16.95 5.27
CA SER A 19 2.48 15.55 5.71
C SER A 19 3.49 14.72 4.93
N TYR A 20 4.12 13.78 5.65
CA TYR A 20 5.00 12.76 5.13
C TYR A 20 4.51 11.40 5.59
N ILE A 21 4.58 10.41 4.70
CA ILE A 21 4.32 9.00 4.99
C ILE A 21 5.66 8.30 5.12
N ILE A 22 5.80 7.51 6.17
CA ILE A 22 6.92 6.60 6.40
C ILE A 22 6.36 5.17 6.38
N GLU A 23 6.84 4.38 5.42
CA GLU A 23 6.60 2.95 5.32
C GLU A 23 7.93 2.23 5.45
N VAL A 24 8.08 1.37 6.45
CA VAL A 24 9.36 0.74 6.82
C VAL A 24 9.71 -0.45 5.93
N ASP A 25 8.71 -1.13 5.37
CA ASP A 25 8.90 -2.34 4.56
C ASP A 25 8.41 -2.17 3.11
N PHE A 26 8.60 -0.97 2.56
CA PHE A 26 7.98 -0.52 1.31
C PHE A 26 8.35 -1.39 0.10
N ARG A 27 9.60 -1.83 -0.04
CA ARG A 27 10.01 -2.64 -1.19
C ARG A 27 9.30 -4.01 -1.20
N SER A 28 9.21 -4.66 -0.04
CA SER A 28 8.68 -6.02 0.11
C SER A 28 7.23 -6.13 -0.37
N GLU A 29 6.46 -5.05 -0.23
CA GLU A 29 5.09 -4.88 -0.71
C GLU A 29 4.93 -5.06 -2.23
N PHE A 30 6.02 -4.97 -3.00
CA PHE A 30 6.04 -5.12 -4.46
C PHE A 30 6.78 -6.35 -4.96
N GLU A 31 7.40 -7.12 -4.07
CA GLU A 31 8.09 -8.35 -4.45
C GLU A 31 7.11 -9.42 -4.93
N LEU A 32 7.52 -10.14 -5.98
CA LEU A 32 6.76 -11.22 -6.59
C LEU A 32 7.67 -12.43 -6.79
N ALA A 33 7.25 -13.59 -6.28
CA ALA A 33 7.98 -14.85 -6.47
C ALA A 33 8.20 -15.20 -7.95
N LYS A 34 7.27 -14.81 -8.83
CA LYS A 34 7.40 -14.95 -10.29
C LYS A 34 7.09 -13.61 -10.96
N SER A 35 8.08 -13.04 -11.64
CA SER A 35 7.97 -11.79 -12.37
C SER A 35 8.91 -11.76 -13.58
N SER A 36 8.75 -10.77 -14.46
CA SER A 36 9.72 -10.50 -15.52
C SER A 36 10.96 -9.78 -14.98
N SER A 37 12.10 -9.94 -15.65
CA SER A 37 13.36 -9.31 -15.25
C SER A 37 13.25 -7.78 -15.19
N GLY A 38 12.54 -7.18 -16.14
CA GLY A 38 12.29 -5.74 -16.15
C GLY A 38 11.49 -5.26 -14.93
N TYR A 39 10.54 -6.05 -14.44
CA TYR A 39 9.82 -5.71 -13.20
C TYR A 39 10.72 -5.87 -11.96
N GLN A 40 11.54 -6.92 -11.90
CA GLN A 40 12.50 -7.09 -10.80
C GLN A 40 13.47 -5.92 -10.70
N GLN A 41 13.97 -5.41 -11.84
CA GLN A 41 14.82 -4.21 -11.86
C GLN A 41 14.11 -2.98 -11.26
N ILE A 42 12.83 -2.79 -11.56
CA ILE A 42 12.04 -1.68 -10.99
C ILE A 42 11.89 -1.86 -9.48
N VAL A 43 11.55 -3.06 -9.00
CA VAL A 43 11.39 -3.33 -7.56
C VAL A 43 12.71 -3.13 -6.81
N ASN A 44 13.83 -3.58 -7.38
CA ASN A 44 15.15 -3.41 -6.78
C ASN A 44 15.59 -1.94 -6.66
N GLN A 45 15.03 -1.05 -7.47
CA GLN A 45 15.27 0.39 -7.39
C GLN A 45 14.38 1.09 -6.36
N LEU A 46 13.33 0.43 -5.85
CA LEU A 46 12.51 1.00 -4.79
C LEU A 46 13.30 1.09 -3.49
N PRO A 47 13.08 2.14 -2.68
CA PRO A 47 13.67 2.21 -1.36
C PRO A 47 13.07 1.12 -0.46
N GLU A 48 13.88 0.60 0.47
CA GLU A 48 13.41 -0.34 1.49
C GLU A 48 12.42 0.36 2.44
N VAL A 49 12.79 1.55 2.91
CA VAL A 49 11.94 2.47 3.65
C VAL A 49 11.49 3.61 2.75
N TYR A 50 10.19 3.79 2.55
CA TYR A 50 9.66 4.97 1.87
C TYR A 50 9.49 6.11 2.87
N VAL A 51 10.05 7.29 2.55
CA VAL A 51 9.78 8.55 3.26
C VAL A 51 9.43 9.61 2.23
N GLY A 52 8.19 10.11 2.27
CA GLY A 52 7.79 11.12 1.29
C GLY A 52 6.35 11.57 1.38
N LYS A 53 6.01 12.57 0.57
CA LYS A 53 4.66 13.15 0.53
C LYS A 53 3.63 12.15 -0.03
N PRO A 54 2.35 12.22 0.41
CA PRO A 54 1.27 11.38 -0.10
C PRO A 54 1.13 11.38 -1.63
N ASP A 55 1.29 12.53 -2.28
CA ASP A 55 1.16 12.64 -3.74
C ASP A 55 2.29 11.93 -4.48
N ARG A 56 3.53 12.01 -3.95
CA ARG A 56 4.67 11.28 -4.50
C ARG A 56 4.47 9.78 -4.35
N LEU A 57 3.94 9.33 -3.20
CA LEU A 57 3.61 7.93 -2.98
C LEU A 57 2.62 7.44 -4.02
N ARG A 58 1.52 8.17 -4.24
CA ARG A 58 0.51 7.85 -5.26
C ARG A 58 1.12 7.65 -6.65
N MET A 59 2.07 8.50 -7.04
CA MET A 59 2.78 8.39 -8.31
C MET A 59 3.62 7.12 -8.40
N VAL A 60 4.39 6.81 -7.34
CA VAL A 60 5.19 5.58 -7.25
C VAL A 60 4.28 4.35 -7.33
N LEU A 61 3.22 4.30 -6.52
CA LEU A 61 2.24 3.21 -6.52
C LEU A 61 1.68 2.98 -7.92
N ARG A 62 1.30 4.04 -8.63
CA ARG A 62 0.76 3.96 -10.00
C ARG A 62 1.79 3.37 -10.97
N ALA A 63 3.04 3.82 -10.91
CA ALA A 63 4.11 3.36 -11.78
C ALA A 63 4.43 1.87 -11.54
N VAL A 64 4.63 1.47 -10.28
CA VAL A 64 4.99 0.10 -9.92
C VAL A 64 3.83 -0.87 -10.21
N CYS A 65 2.58 -0.52 -9.86
CA CYS A 65 1.42 -1.37 -10.17
C CYS A 65 1.23 -1.54 -11.68
N LYS A 66 1.52 -0.51 -12.49
CA LYS A 66 1.47 -0.61 -13.96
C LYS A 66 2.54 -1.57 -14.49
N ALA A 67 3.76 -1.49 -13.97
CA ALA A 67 4.84 -2.41 -14.32
C ALA A 67 4.51 -3.86 -13.90
N MET A 68 3.96 -4.02 -12.70
CA MET A 68 3.50 -5.31 -12.16
C MET A 68 2.45 -5.96 -13.06
N LYS A 69 1.46 -5.17 -13.50
CA LYS A 69 0.42 -5.63 -14.42
C LYS A 69 1.01 -6.15 -15.74
N ARG A 70 2.01 -5.48 -16.29
CA ARG A 70 2.71 -5.94 -17.51
C ARG A 70 3.46 -7.24 -17.28
N SER A 71 4.26 -7.31 -16.21
CA SER A 71 5.02 -8.51 -15.84
C SER A 71 4.12 -9.73 -15.61
N LEU A 72 3.02 -9.56 -14.87
CA LEU A 72 2.09 -10.67 -14.60
C LEU A 72 1.36 -11.10 -15.88
N ALA A 73 1.00 -10.17 -16.78
CA ALA A 73 0.44 -10.50 -18.08
C ALA A 73 1.41 -11.30 -18.96
N GLU A 74 2.69 -10.89 -19.04
CA GLU A 74 3.74 -11.63 -19.76
C GLU A 74 3.91 -13.05 -19.23
N LYS A 75 3.80 -13.23 -17.91
CA LYS A 75 3.89 -14.53 -17.24
C LYS A 75 2.57 -15.31 -17.21
N LYS A 76 1.49 -14.80 -17.81
CA LYS A 76 0.13 -15.38 -17.80
C LYS A 76 -0.39 -15.65 -16.37
N MET A 77 -0.08 -14.73 -15.45
CA MET A 77 -0.47 -14.80 -14.04
C MET A 77 -1.56 -13.78 -13.71
N HIS A 78 -2.50 -14.17 -12.84
CA HIS A 78 -3.54 -13.28 -12.36
C HIS A 78 -3.00 -12.29 -11.31
N ILE A 79 -3.60 -11.09 -11.24
CA ILE A 79 -3.24 -10.05 -10.28
C ILE A 79 -4.18 -10.13 -9.08
N GLY A 80 -3.65 -10.51 -7.92
CA GLY A 80 -4.40 -10.52 -6.67
C GLY A 80 -5.00 -9.13 -6.36
N PRO A 81 -6.20 -9.04 -5.75
CA PRO A 81 -6.83 -7.76 -5.41
C PRO A 81 -5.93 -6.83 -4.60
N TRP A 82 -5.15 -7.39 -3.66
CA TRP A 82 -4.22 -6.64 -2.81
C TRP A 82 -3.07 -5.98 -3.58
N ARG A 83 -2.77 -6.46 -4.79
CA ARG A 83 -1.73 -5.90 -5.67
C ARG A 83 -2.29 -4.91 -6.69
N LYS A 84 -3.60 -4.67 -6.70
CA LYS A 84 -4.21 -3.64 -7.55
C LYS A 84 -3.92 -2.26 -6.98
N PHE A 85 -3.71 -1.29 -7.88
CA PHE A 85 -3.43 0.09 -7.51
C PHE A 85 -4.45 0.67 -6.51
N GLY A 86 -5.75 0.38 -6.66
CA GLY A 86 -6.78 0.88 -5.75
C GLY A 86 -6.62 0.37 -4.31
N PHE A 87 -6.31 -0.93 -4.15
CA PHE A 87 -6.06 -1.50 -2.82
C PHE A 87 -4.79 -0.92 -2.21
N MET A 88 -3.71 -0.89 -2.98
CA MET A 88 -2.43 -0.30 -2.56
C MET A 88 -2.61 1.17 -2.19
N GLN A 89 -3.37 1.95 -2.96
CA GLN A 89 -3.64 3.34 -2.63
C GLN A 89 -4.40 3.46 -1.30
N MET A 90 -5.44 2.65 -1.08
CA MET A 90 -6.22 2.68 0.16
C MET A 90 -5.40 2.26 1.39
N LYS A 91 -4.40 1.40 1.20
CA LYS A 91 -3.49 0.95 2.27
C LYS A 91 -2.80 2.11 2.99
N TRP A 92 -2.38 3.15 2.26
CA TRP A 92 -1.68 4.32 2.83
C TRP A 92 -2.45 5.63 2.75
N LEU A 93 -3.30 5.80 1.73
CA LEU A 93 -3.99 7.08 1.44
C LEU A 93 -5.50 6.99 1.70
N GLY A 94 -5.99 5.86 2.23
CA GLY A 94 -7.37 5.72 2.66
C GLY A 94 -7.65 6.57 3.92
N PRO A 95 -8.93 6.71 4.31
CA PRO A 95 -9.28 7.36 5.57
C PRO A 95 -8.55 6.67 6.73
N SER A 96 -7.58 7.35 7.33
CA SER A 96 -6.82 6.84 8.47
C SER A 96 -7.49 7.30 9.76
N VAL A 97 -7.65 6.37 10.71
CA VAL A 97 -8.00 6.72 12.09
C VAL A 97 -6.73 7.31 12.71
N ARG A 98 -6.66 8.64 12.77
CA ARG A 98 -5.56 9.36 13.41
C ARG A 98 -5.54 9.02 14.90
N GLN A 99 -4.58 8.20 15.31
CA GLN A 99 -4.24 8.01 16.73
C GLN A 99 -3.38 9.21 17.13
N VAL A 100 -4.01 10.37 17.37
CA VAL A 100 -3.30 11.54 17.91
C VAL A 100 -3.22 11.36 19.43
N PRO A 101 -2.03 11.20 20.04
CA PRO A 101 -1.93 11.15 21.49
C PRO A 101 -2.36 12.52 22.05
N GLY A 102 -3.56 12.59 22.63
CA GLY A 102 -4.09 13.80 23.27
C GLY A 102 -5.31 14.46 22.61
N ALA A 103 -5.82 13.97 21.47
CA ALA A 103 -7.10 14.44 20.95
C ALA A 103 -8.25 13.62 21.55
N SER A 104 -8.79 14.08 22.68
CA SER A 104 -10.01 13.53 23.26
C SER A 104 -11.20 13.70 22.31
N HIS A 105 -11.87 12.58 22.03
CA HIS A 105 -13.31 12.42 21.79
C HIS A 105 -14.12 13.64 21.26
N MET A 106 -14.63 13.49 20.02
CA MET A 106 -15.65 14.31 19.29
C MET A 106 -15.11 15.52 18.51
N ASP A 107 -15.31 15.64 17.19
CA ASP A 107 -16.63 15.93 16.61
C ASP A 107 -16.87 15.35 15.19
N ARG A 108 -17.88 14.47 15.12
CA ARG A 108 -18.98 14.41 14.13
C ARG A 108 -18.74 14.96 12.70
N MET A 109 -18.37 14.06 11.79
CA MET A 109 -18.75 14.16 10.36
C MET A 109 -19.72 13.01 10.05
N LYS A 110 -21.00 13.34 9.83
CA LYS A 110 -21.94 12.37 9.23
C LYS A 110 -21.58 12.24 7.75
N PRO A 111 -21.37 11.03 7.21
CA PRO A 111 -21.10 10.88 5.79
C PRO A 111 -22.35 11.24 5.00
N THR A 112 -22.37 12.41 4.38
CA THR A 112 -23.36 12.77 3.38
C THR A 112 -23.01 12.02 2.09
N GLY A 113 -23.72 10.92 1.85
CA GLY A 113 -23.82 10.26 0.54
C GLY A 113 -22.53 9.66 -0.01
N VAL A 114 -22.12 8.50 0.50
CA VAL A 114 -21.25 7.58 -0.25
C VAL A 114 -22.13 6.45 -0.77
N GLN A 115 -22.36 6.41 -2.09
CA GLN A 115 -22.91 5.20 -2.71
C GLN A 115 -21.91 4.07 -2.51
N MET A 116 -22.36 3.03 -1.83
CA MET A 116 -21.66 1.75 -1.69
C MET A 116 -21.27 1.26 -3.09
N LEU A 117 -19.97 1.04 -3.32
CA LEU A 117 -19.54 0.22 -4.44
C LEU A 117 -20.16 -1.17 -4.20
N ASN A 118 -21.10 -1.57 -5.05
CA ASN A 118 -21.91 -2.77 -4.83
C ASN A 118 -21.03 -4.02 -4.69
N SER A 119 -21.30 -4.82 -3.67
CA SER A 119 -20.63 -6.08 -3.35
C SER A 119 -20.79 -7.19 -4.41
N GLN A 120 -21.44 -6.92 -5.54
CA GLN A 120 -21.70 -7.92 -6.59
C GLN A 120 -20.55 -8.11 -7.59
N ASP A 121 -19.52 -7.26 -7.58
CA ASP A 121 -18.32 -7.43 -8.43
C ASP A 121 -17.13 -8.12 -7.74
N TYR A 122 -17.25 -8.46 -6.45
CA TYR A 122 -16.28 -9.33 -5.76
C TYR A 122 -16.80 -10.77 -5.79
N GLY A 123 -16.80 -11.36 -6.99
CA GLY A 123 -17.07 -12.78 -7.20
C GLY A 123 -16.07 -13.64 -6.43
N SER A 124 -16.61 -14.44 -5.52
CA SER A 124 -16.01 -15.59 -4.82
C SER A 124 -14.86 -15.28 -3.84
N GLN A 125 -15.24 -14.84 -2.64
CA GLN A 125 -14.44 -14.95 -1.43
C GLN A 125 -14.64 -16.32 -0.78
N GLU A 126 -13.55 -17.07 -0.59
CA GLU A 126 -13.42 -17.99 0.54
C GLU A 126 -13.02 -17.16 1.79
N PRO A 127 -13.52 -17.48 2.99
CA PRO A 127 -13.37 -16.64 4.18
C PRO A 127 -11.91 -16.54 4.64
N LEU A 128 -11.48 -15.30 4.93
CA LEU A 128 -10.14 -14.92 5.42
C LEU A 128 -9.82 -15.37 6.86
N SER A 129 -10.31 -16.54 7.28
CA SER A 129 -10.06 -17.09 8.62
C SER A 129 -9.02 -18.20 8.66
N ARG A 130 -8.27 -18.47 7.57
CA ARG A 130 -7.22 -19.49 7.58
C ARG A 130 -6.18 -19.30 6.47
N MET A 131 -5.49 -18.15 6.46
CA MET A 131 -4.24 -18.04 5.70
C MET A 131 -3.08 -18.16 6.67
N VAL A 132 -2.58 -19.40 6.83
CA VAL A 132 -1.30 -19.68 7.46
C VAL A 132 -0.21 -18.91 6.73
N PHE A 133 0.57 -18.14 7.49
CA PHE A 133 1.80 -17.53 7.01
C PHE A 133 2.78 -18.64 6.62
N PHE A 134 2.98 -18.87 5.33
CA PHE A 134 4.22 -19.48 4.88
C PHE A 134 5.22 -18.37 4.58
N THR A 135 5.75 -17.76 5.64
CA THR A 135 7.10 -17.20 5.57
C THR A 135 8.04 -18.41 5.66
N THR A 136 8.49 -18.92 4.52
CA THR A 136 9.68 -19.80 4.56
C THR A 136 10.90 -18.89 4.62
N PRO A 137 11.76 -18.99 5.65
CA PRO A 137 13.10 -18.46 5.56
C PRO A 137 13.86 -19.31 4.55
N LEU A 138 14.30 -18.72 3.44
CA LEU A 138 15.25 -19.37 2.55
C LEU A 138 16.59 -19.43 3.29
N VAL A 139 16.88 -20.62 3.81
CA VAL A 139 18.17 -21.01 4.36
C VAL A 139 19.29 -20.74 3.35
N LYS A 140 20.29 -20.00 3.83
CA LYS A 140 21.57 -19.74 3.19
C LYS A 140 22.36 -21.06 3.14
N ALA A 141 22.60 -21.58 1.95
CA ALA A 141 23.54 -22.69 1.73
C ALA A 141 24.57 -22.26 0.67
N MET A 142 25.75 -21.84 1.15
CA MET A 142 27.01 -22.00 0.42
C MET A 142 28.06 -22.34 1.47
N GLY A 143 28.49 -23.59 1.41
CA GLY A 143 29.52 -24.28 2.18
C GLY A 143 29.66 -25.64 1.54
#